data_AF-A0AAX6G4U0-F1
#
_entry.id   AF-A0AAX6G4U0-F1
#
_cell.length_a   1.000
_cell.length_b   1.000
_cell.length_c   1.000
_cell.angle_alpha   90.00
_cell.angle_beta   90.00
_cell.angle_gamma   90.00
#
_symmetry.space_group_name_H-M   'P 1'
#
loop_
_entity.id
_entity.type
_entity.pdbx_description
1 polymer ?
#
loop_
_entity_poly.entity_id
_entity_poly.type
_entity_poly.pdbx_seq_one_letter_code
_entity_poly.pdbx_strand_id
1 'polypeptide(L)'
;MLPCRLRLLKSFSSLEIPFPLLLLTTTPSPNRKLSFLSTPPPPPPPPPNVKNLFHYPKKQRGAAQAFSTITSTTAAAEDNEAATTSLFSPYLSVRIHCNKQDAVLLSEALLCFDATSASMDESDSCDDFDDIWITSIFAEGQDIQTCISQAADSIDLNYIPKYEVSEGKQCDWVANIQDTFHPIKIAAGLWVIPKWRSPPDSQATNIILDPGLAFGTGEHPTTKMCLLLLHGLIKGGEHFLDYGTGSGVLGIAAVKMGVALSVGIDIDPQAVTSACQNVALNEIDCNKMFVYLVPSKDCLPNICERTKEIPEENTSNKLEHVARESFDIVIANILLNPLMDLAEDIVAFAKPGAAIGLSGILSEQLPQIKERYSQFLDNISVSEMDGWACLQGTRKII
;
A
#
# COMPACT_ATOMS: atom_id res chain seq x y z
N MET A 1 -11.94 19.73 -26.86
CA MET A 1 -12.39 18.35 -26.65
C MET A 1 -13.19 18.18 -25.34
N LEU A 2 -13.99 19.17 -24.94
CA LEU A 2 -15.44 18.92 -24.75
C LEU A 2 -16.07 18.91 -26.17
N PRO A 3 -17.27 18.37 -26.46
CA PRO A 3 -18.22 17.56 -25.70
C PRO A 3 -18.71 16.32 -26.49
N CYS A 4 -19.00 15.18 -25.87
CA CYS A 4 -19.90 14.16 -26.43
C CYS A 4 -20.25 13.12 -25.37
N ARG A 5 -21.54 12.77 -25.28
CA ARG A 5 -22.14 11.71 -24.44
C ARG A 5 -22.66 12.12 -23.05
N LEU A 6 -23.56 13.09 -23.06
CA LEU A 6 -24.81 12.96 -22.30
C LEU A 6 -25.79 12.12 -23.17
N ARG A 7 -26.09 10.88 -22.73
CA ARG A 7 -27.30 10.03 -22.98
C ARG A 7 -26.94 8.54 -23.02
N LEU A 8 -27.78 7.72 -22.37
CA LEU A 8 -27.75 6.24 -22.18
C LEU A 8 -27.11 5.86 -20.82
N LEU A 9 -27.76 5.29 -19.81
CA LEU A 9 -28.97 4.46 -19.72
C LEU A 9 -29.68 4.61 -18.36
N LYS A 10 -31.01 4.81 -18.41
CA LYS A 10 -31.96 4.28 -17.42
C LYS A 10 -32.19 2.80 -17.76
N SER A 11 -32.24 1.93 -16.74
CA SER A 11 -32.61 0.49 -16.71
C SER A 11 -31.52 -0.24 -15.92
N PHE A 12 -31.71 -0.74 -14.70
CA PHE A 12 -32.75 -1.66 -14.27
C PHE A 12 -33.21 -1.35 -12.84
N SER A 13 -34.49 -1.03 -12.71
CA SER A 13 -35.28 -1.33 -11.53
C SER A 13 -35.78 -2.77 -11.64
N SER A 14 -35.98 -3.42 -10.50
CA SER A 14 -36.65 -4.72 -10.28
C SER A 14 -35.73 -5.95 -10.33
N LEU A 15 -35.27 -6.39 -9.15
CA LEU A 15 -35.26 -7.82 -8.76
C LEU A 15 -35.19 -7.92 -7.22
N GLU A 16 -36.32 -8.22 -6.59
CA GLU A 16 -36.40 -8.70 -5.20
C GLU A 16 -36.46 -10.23 -5.21
N ILE A 17 -35.57 -10.93 -4.50
CA ILE A 17 -35.77 -12.33 -4.06
C ILE A 17 -34.94 -12.59 -2.75
N PRO A 18 -35.24 -13.61 -1.90
CA PRO A 18 -35.58 -13.41 -0.49
C PRO A 18 -34.52 -13.93 0.50
N PHE A 19 -34.54 -13.43 1.74
CA PHE A 19 -33.76 -13.95 2.87
C PHE A 19 -34.34 -15.27 3.42
N PRO A 20 -33.53 -16.30 3.72
CA PRO A 20 -33.93 -17.36 4.64
C PRO A 20 -33.66 -16.90 6.08
N LEU A 21 -34.75 -16.65 6.80
CA LEU A 21 -34.80 -16.48 8.24
C LEU A 21 -34.43 -17.82 8.92
N LEU A 22 -33.24 -17.95 9.50
CA LEU A 22 -32.94 -19.06 10.42
C LEU A 22 -33.00 -18.56 11.86
N LEU A 23 -34.18 -18.71 12.48
CA LEU A 23 -34.31 -18.76 13.93
C LEU A 23 -33.62 -20.03 14.44
N LEU A 24 -32.53 -19.89 15.17
CA LEU A 24 -32.02 -20.94 16.04
C LEU A 24 -32.51 -20.69 17.46
N THR A 25 -33.58 -21.40 17.83
CA THR A 25 -33.86 -21.73 19.22
C THR A 25 -33.80 -23.25 19.34
N THR A 26 -33.02 -23.78 20.29
CA THR A 26 -33.41 -24.80 21.28
C THR A 26 -32.19 -25.37 22.00
N THR A 27 -32.46 -25.80 23.23
CA THR A 27 -31.62 -26.13 24.38
C THR A 27 -30.95 -27.51 24.32
N PRO A 28 -30.04 -27.87 25.27
CA PRO A 28 -29.11 -28.99 25.13
C PRO A 28 -29.55 -30.29 25.86
N SER A 29 -29.20 -31.46 25.31
CA SER A 29 -29.00 -32.72 26.06
C SER A 29 -28.46 -33.88 25.20
N PRO A 30 -27.87 -34.95 25.78
CA PRO A 30 -26.57 -35.46 25.36
C PRO A 30 -26.56 -36.93 24.89
N ASN A 31 -25.35 -37.38 24.52
CA ASN A 31 -24.88 -38.76 24.32
C ASN A 31 -25.29 -39.48 23.03
N ARG A 32 -24.35 -39.51 22.07
CA ARG A 32 -24.07 -40.71 21.29
C ARG A 32 -22.59 -40.75 20.86
N LYS A 33 -21.87 -41.76 21.36
CA LYS A 33 -20.55 -42.18 20.88
C LYS A 33 -20.70 -42.67 19.43
N LEU A 34 -19.89 -42.12 18.52
CA LEU A 34 -19.48 -42.84 17.30
C LEU A 34 -17.97 -42.71 17.14
N SER A 35 -17.31 -43.86 17.20
CA SER A 35 -15.92 -44.10 16.85
C SER A 35 -15.75 -44.10 15.33
N PHE A 36 -14.83 -43.28 14.81
CA PHE A 36 -14.30 -43.44 13.45
C PHE A 36 -12.79 -43.58 13.51
N LEU A 37 -12.32 -44.69 12.93
CA LEU A 37 -10.93 -45.06 12.75
C LEU A 37 -10.22 -44.04 11.84
N SER A 38 -9.14 -43.45 12.34
CA SER A 38 -8.21 -42.64 11.56
C SER A 38 -7.22 -43.53 10.83
N THR A 39 -7.15 -43.42 9.50
CA THR A 39 -5.97 -43.81 8.71
C THR A 39 -5.36 -42.55 8.10
N PRO A 40 -4.06 -42.28 8.26
CA PRO A 40 -3.41 -41.10 7.70
C PRO A 40 -3.20 -41.26 6.18
N PRO A 41 -3.21 -40.15 5.41
CA PRO A 41 -2.93 -40.19 3.97
C PRO A 41 -1.44 -40.47 3.67
N PRO A 42 -1.11 -41.05 2.51
CA PRO A 42 0.28 -41.35 2.13
C PRO A 42 1.06 -40.08 1.76
N PRO A 43 2.40 -40.08 1.92
CA PRO A 43 3.23 -38.91 1.61
C PRO A 43 3.36 -38.66 0.08
N PRO A 44 3.58 -37.40 -0.34
CA PRO A 44 3.71 -37.03 -1.75
C PRO A 44 5.04 -37.53 -2.37
N PRO A 45 5.10 -37.74 -3.70
CA PRO A 45 6.30 -38.21 -4.38
C PRO A 45 7.39 -37.12 -4.48
N PRO A 46 8.68 -37.51 -4.59
CA PRO A 46 9.78 -36.56 -4.70
C PRO A 46 9.80 -35.85 -6.07
N PRO A 47 10.35 -34.62 -6.14
CA PRO A 47 10.40 -33.83 -7.37
C PRO A 47 11.34 -34.42 -8.43
N PRO A 48 11.05 -34.24 -9.73
CA PRO A 48 11.86 -34.80 -10.80
C PRO A 48 13.23 -34.11 -10.93
N ASN A 49 14.22 -34.95 -11.21
CA ASN A 49 15.64 -34.62 -11.31
C ASN A 49 15.93 -34.07 -12.73
N VAL A 50 15.98 -32.75 -12.89
CA VAL A 50 16.33 -32.13 -14.19
C VAL A 50 17.83 -31.84 -14.21
N LYS A 51 18.61 -32.84 -14.64
CA LYS A 51 19.95 -32.65 -15.17
C LYS A 51 19.87 -32.28 -16.65
N ASN A 52 20.72 -31.34 -17.04
CA ASN A 52 21.15 -30.98 -18.39
C ASN A 52 20.16 -30.20 -19.25
N LEU A 53 20.39 -28.88 -19.35
CA LEU A 53 20.13 -28.07 -20.54
C LEU A 53 20.87 -26.73 -20.45
N PHE A 54 22.20 -26.75 -20.65
CA PHE A 54 22.92 -25.58 -21.16
C PHE A 54 24.01 -26.06 -22.13
N HIS A 55 23.75 -25.81 -23.41
CA HIS A 55 24.70 -25.97 -24.50
C HIS A 55 25.01 -24.56 -25.01
N TYR A 56 26.21 -24.05 -24.72
CA TYR A 56 26.76 -22.85 -25.36
C TYR A 56 28.13 -23.20 -25.96
N PRO A 57 28.43 -22.76 -27.19
CA PRO A 57 29.63 -23.16 -27.89
C PRO A 57 30.87 -22.40 -27.40
N LYS A 58 31.96 -23.15 -27.19
CA LYS A 58 33.31 -22.67 -26.91
C LYS A 58 33.87 -21.87 -28.09
N LYS A 59 34.47 -20.70 -27.82
CA LYS A 59 35.43 -20.05 -28.71
C LYS A 59 36.84 -20.23 -28.15
N GLN A 60 37.71 -20.82 -28.97
CA GLN A 60 39.14 -21.06 -28.69
C GLN A 60 39.99 -19.80 -28.87
N ARG A 61 40.97 -19.64 -27.98
CA ARG A 61 42.30 -19.00 -28.10
C ARG A 61 42.95 -19.26 -26.72
N GLY A 62 44.13 -19.82 -26.49
CA GLY A 62 45.27 -20.22 -27.31
C GLY A 62 46.54 -19.89 -26.50
N ALA A 63 47.12 -20.89 -25.82
CA ALA A 63 48.50 -20.99 -25.26
C ALA A 63 48.95 -19.93 -24.21
N ALA A 64 49.80 -20.15 -23.20
CA ALA A 64 50.72 -21.23 -22.84
C ALA A 64 51.15 -21.09 -21.35
N GLN A 65 51.55 -22.22 -20.73
CA GLN A 65 52.56 -22.39 -19.65
C GLN A 65 52.28 -21.73 -18.25
N ALA A 66 52.56 -22.33 -17.09
CA ALA A 66 53.38 -23.47 -16.69
C ALA A 66 52.88 -24.11 -15.36
N PHE A 67 53.34 -25.34 -15.14
CA PHE A 67 53.16 -26.20 -13.98
C PHE A 67 53.55 -25.58 -12.62
N SER A 68 52.79 -25.90 -11.56
CA SER A 68 53.35 -26.59 -10.38
C SER A 68 52.24 -27.27 -9.57
N THR A 69 52.52 -28.52 -9.20
CA THR A 69 51.68 -29.43 -8.43
C THR A 69 52.32 -29.58 -7.06
N ILE A 70 51.65 -29.26 -5.94
CA ILE A 70 51.92 -29.90 -4.64
C ILE A 70 50.61 -30.06 -3.84
N THR A 71 50.22 -31.33 -3.73
CA THR A 71 49.56 -32.11 -2.68
C THR A 71 48.86 -31.47 -1.46
N SER A 72 47.72 -32.10 -1.19
CA SER A 72 46.87 -32.14 0.00
C SER A 72 47.57 -32.33 1.34
N THR A 73 47.08 -31.60 2.35
CA THR A 73 47.10 -32.02 3.76
C THR A 73 45.79 -31.62 4.42
N THR A 74 45.09 -32.62 4.92
CA THR A 74 43.94 -32.56 5.83
C THR A 74 44.42 -32.24 7.25
N ALA A 75 43.91 -31.16 7.84
CA ALA A 75 43.84 -30.91 9.28
C ALA A 75 42.74 -29.86 9.45
N ALA A 76 41.57 -30.26 9.95
CA ALA A 76 41.17 -30.17 11.35
C ALA A 76 40.29 -28.92 11.54
N ALA A 77 39.12 -29.15 12.13
CA ALA A 77 38.05 -28.19 12.31
C ALA A 77 38.51 -26.98 13.12
N GLU A 78 38.31 -25.80 12.56
CA GLU A 78 38.25 -24.55 13.30
C GLU A 78 36.99 -23.81 12.87
N ASP A 79 36.28 -23.33 13.89
CA ASP A 79 34.98 -22.68 13.84
C ASP A 79 34.98 -21.50 12.86
N ASN A 80 34.24 -21.63 11.76
CA ASN A 80 33.85 -20.49 10.96
C ASN A 80 32.54 -19.95 11.54
N GLU A 81 32.66 -18.98 12.45
CA GLU A 81 31.68 -17.91 12.55
C GLU A 81 31.46 -17.38 11.14
N ALA A 82 30.28 -17.68 10.59
CA ALA A 82 29.84 -17.11 9.33
C ALA A 82 29.74 -15.61 9.55
N ALA A 83 30.81 -14.91 9.17
CA ALA A 83 30.80 -13.50 8.88
C ALA A 83 29.54 -13.23 8.05
N THR A 84 28.61 -12.47 8.64
CA THR A 84 27.61 -11.72 7.92
C THR A 84 28.37 -10.75 7.02
N THR A 85 28.83 -11.27 5.88
CA THR A 85 29.37 -10.48 4.78
C THR A 85 28.33 -9.42 4.49
N SER A 86 28.71 -8.16 4.71
CA SER A 86 27.91 -6.98 4.43
C SER A 86 27.12 -7.20 3.14
N LEU A 87 25.80 -7.36 3.26
CA LEU A 87 24.88 -7.52 2.13
C LEU A 87 24.77 -6.26 1.26
N PHE A 88 25.61 -5.26 1.54
CA PHE A 88 25.62 -3.96 0.92
C PHE A 88 27.03 -3.68 0.43
N SER A 89 27.17 -3.58 -0.89
CA SER A 89 28.40 -3.06 -1.50
C SER A 89 28.37 -1.53 -1.33
N PRO A 90 29.49 -0.90 -0.94
CA PRO A 90 29.65 0.55 -1.01
C PRO A 90 29.25 1.07 -2.41
N TYR A 91 28.73 2.29 -2.47
CA TYR A 91 28.49 2.98 -3.74
C TYR A 91 29.15 4.35 -3.71
N LEU A 92 29.41 4.88 -4.90
CA LEU A 92 29.93 6.23 -5.07
C LEU A 92 28.75 7.14 -5.46
N SER A 93 28.46 8.11 -4.60
CA SER A 93 27.54 9.20 -4.92
C SER A 93 28.34 10.33 -5.55
N VAL A 94 28.03 10.64 -6.80
CA VAL A 94 28.76 11.61 -7.61
C VAL A 94 27.82 12.77 -7.94
N ARG A 95 28.15 13.96 -7.45
CA ARG A 95 27.46 15.20 -7.82
C ARG A 95 28.21 15.86 -8.95
N ILE A 96 27.55 16.08 -10.08
CA ILE A 96 28.13 16.58 -11.32
C ILE A 96 27.50 17.94 -11.63
N HIS A 97 28.34 18.96 -11.76
CA HIS A 97 27.95 20.32 -12.09
C HIS A 97 28.08 20.56 -13.59
N CYS A 98 26.97 20.94 -14.22
CA CYS A 98 26.90 21.23 -15.65
C CYS A 98 25.92 22.37 -15.93
N ASN A 99 25.93 22.88 -17.16
CA ASN A 99 24.90 23.83 -17.58
C ASN A 99 23.54 23.13 -17.67
N LYS A 100 22.48 23.86 -17.36
CA LYS A 100 21.09 23.39 -17.36
C LYS A 100 20.64 22.85 -18.72
N GLN A 101 21.10 23.46 -19.82
CA GLN A 101 20.80 23.02 -21.18
C GLN A 101 21.36 21.63 -21.51
N ASP A 102 22.47 21.23 -20.86
CA ASP A 102 23.17 19.98 -21.13
C ASP A 102 22.72 18.86 -20.19
N ALA A 103 22.06 19.22 -19.08
CA ALA A 103 21.79 18.32 -17.96
C ALA A 103 20.97 17.09 -18.36
N VAL A 104 19.96 17.28 -19.21
CA VAL A 104 19.10 16.19 -19.70
C VAL A 104 19.92 15.16 -20.47
N LEU A 105 20.65 15.60 -21.50
CA LEU A 105 21.45 14.73 -22.34
C LEU A 105 22.59 14.08 -21.55
N LEU A 106 23.24 14.84 -20.66
CA LEU A 106 24.30 14.32 -19.81
C LEU A 106 23.77 13.26 -18.83
N SER A 107 22.58 13.44 -18.25
CA SER A 107 21.98 12.46 -17.34
C SER A 107 21.68 11.12 -18.02
N GLU A 108 21.18 11.16 -19.26
CA GLU A 108 20.91 9.95 -20.06
C GLU A 108 22.22 9.28 -20.47
N ALA A 109 23.22 10.07 -20.88
CA ALA A 109 24.53 9.56 -21.24
C ALA A 109 25.21 8.85 -20.05
N LEU A 110 25.15 9.42 -18.84
CA LEU A 110 25.72 8.80 -17.64
C LEU A 110 25.18 7.38 -17.40
N LEU A 111 23.88 7.14 -17.62
CA LEU A 111 23.29 5.79 -17.51
C LEU A 111 23.83 4.81 -18.56
N CYS A 112 24.25 5.30 -19.71
CA CYS A 112 24.89 4.50 -20.76
C CYS A 112 26.36 4.16 -20.42
N PHE A 113 26.98 4.97 -19.56
CA PHE A 113 28.37 4.83 -19.12
C PHE A 113 28.43 4.53 -17.62
N ASP A 114 27.75 3.44 -17.24
CA ASP A 114 27.88 2.75 -15.96
C ASP A 114 27.28 3.42 -14.71
N ALA A 115 26.61 4.57 -14.84
CA ALA A 115 25.79 5.09 -13.75
C ALA A 115 24.56 4.20 -13.51
N THR A 116 24.30 3.88 -12.25
CA THR A 116 23.11 3.14 -11.81
C THR A 116 21.87 4.03 -11.74
N SER A 117 22.06 5.31 -11.47
CA SER A 117 21.00 6.33 -11.46
C SER A 117 21.55 7.69 -11.84
N ALA A 118 20.69 8.58 -12.32
CA ALA A 118 20.98 9.99 -12.49
C ALA A 118 19.69 10.79 -12.18
N SER A 119 19.78 11.73 -11.24
CA SER A 119 18.69 12.61 -10.84
C SER A 119 19.19 14.05 -10.78
N MET A 120 18.37 15.01 -11.19
CA MET A 120 18.71 16.43 -11.18
C MET A 120 18.13 17.10 -9.94
N ASP A 121 18.86 18.04 -9.35
CA ASP A 121 18.35 18.84 -8.24
C ASP A 121 17.25 19.79 -8.72
N GLU A 122 16.14 19.90 -7.97
CA GLU A 122 15.08 20.90 -8.25
C GLU A 122 15.57 22.28 -7.80
N SER A 123 15.65 23.24 -8.73
CA SER A 123 16.04 24.61 -8.41
C SER A 123 14.86 25.39 -7.83
N ASP A 124 14.76 25.47 -6.51
CA ASP A 124 13.68 26.16 -5.77
C ASP A 124 13.84 27.71 -5.67
N SER A 125 14.92 28.27 -6.22
CA SER A 125 15.20 29.71 -6.15
C SER A 125 14.94 30.41 -7.48
N CYS A 126 14.28 31.57 -7.43
CA CYS A 126 14.11 32.55 -8.51
C CYS A 126 15.43 33.21 -8.97
N ASP A 127 16.57 32.55 -8.75
CA ASP A 127 17.88 33.02 -9.15
C ASP A 127 18.31 32.25 -10.41
N ASP A 128 18.48 33.02 -11.48
CA ASP A 128 18.74 32.66 -12.87
C ASP A 128 20.18 32.13 -13.06
N PHE A 129 20.56 31.08 -12.33
CA PHE A 129 21.83 30.38 -12.57
C PHE A 129 21.66 29.39 -13.72
N ASP A 130 22.47 29.54 -14.77
CA ASP A 130 22.52 28.63 -15.94
C ASP A 130 23.09 27.24 -15.61
N ASP A 131 23.42 26.99 -14.34
CA ASP A 131 24.06 25.78 -13.83
C ASP A 131 23.12 24.92 -13.00
N ILE A 132 23.33 23.60 -13.00
CA ILE A 132 22.57 22.62 -12.24
C ILE A 132 23.48 21.48 -11.77
N TRP A 133 23.06 20.79 -10.71
CA TRP A 133 23.70 19.57 -10.23
C TRP A 133 22.91 18.32 -10.63
N ILE A 134 23.61 17.35 -11.19
CA ILE A 134 23.15 15.98 -11.38
C ILE A 134 23.74 15.14 -10.26
N THR A 135 22.90 14.47 -9.47
CA THR A 135 23.30 13.46 -8.51
C THR A 135 23.20 12.09 -9.16
N SER A 136 24.30 11.34 -9.20
CA SER A 136 24.39 10.04 -9.86
C SER A 136 25.06 9.00 -8.97
N ILE A 137 24.62 7.74 -9.05
CA ILE A 137 25.14 6.63 -8.25
C ILE A 137 25.96 5.70 -9.14
N PHE A 138 27.16 5.34 -8.69
CA PHE A 138 28.08 4.41 -9.34
C PHE A 138 28.46 3.28 -8.40
N ALA A 139 28.79 2.11 -8.95
CA ALA A 139 29.28 0.99 -8.17
C ALA A 139 30.72 1.25 -7.67
N GLU A 140 31.07 0.68 -6.51
CA GLU A 140 32.44 0.76 -5.99
C GLU A 140 33.45 0.15 -6.98
N GLY A 141 34.59 0.83 -7.16
CA GLY A 141 35.66 0.40 -8.06
C GLY A 141 35.50 0.84 -9.51
N GLN A 142 34.40 1.53 -9.87
CA GLN A 142 34.27 2.17 -11.18
C GLN A 142 35.16 3.40 -11.29
N ASP A 143 35.76 3.59 -12.46
CA ASP A 143 36.52 4.79 -12.80
C ASP A 143 35.57 5.91 -13.20
N ILE A 144 35.11 6.67 -12.19
CA ILE A 144 34.17 7.78 -12.33
C ILE A 144 34.63 8.79 -13.36
N GLN A 145 35.93 9.08 -13.41
CA GLN A 145 36.47 10.05 -14.36
C GLN A 145 36.28 9.56 -15.79
N THR A 146 36.61 8.30 -16.06
CA THR A 146 36.41 7.68 -17.38
C THR A 146 34.93 7.66 -17.76
N CYS A 147 34.04 7.27 -16.85
CA CYS A 147 32.60 7.25 -17.08
C CYS A 147 32.05 8.64 -17.47
N ILE A 148 32.38 9.68 -16.69
CA ILE A 148 31.93 11.06 -16.95
C ILE A 148 32.52 11.59 -18.26
N SER A 149 33.80 11.34 -18.53
CA SER A 149 34.43 11.77 -19.78
C SER A 149 33.76 11.12 -20.99
N GLN A 150 33.49 9.82 -20.95
CA GLN A 150 32.80 9.13 -22.05
C GLN A 150 31.36 9.63 -22.24
N ALA A 151 30.63 9.89 -21.15
CA ALA A 151 29.31 10.47 -21.20
C ALA A 151 29.32 11.86 -21.83
N ALA A 152 30.24 12.74 -21.41
CA ALA A 152 30.41 14.08 -21.97
C ALA A 152 30.81 14.05 -23.45
N ASP A 153 31.74 13.18 -23.83
CA ASP A 153 32.18 13.02 -25.23
C ASP A 153 31.04 12.50 -26.13
N SER A 154 30.18 11.62 -25.62
CA SER A 154 29.07 11.04 -26.40
C SER A 154 27.99 12.04 -26.83
N ILE A 155 27.92 13.18 -26.14
CA ILE A 155 26.97 14.27 -26.41
C ILE A 155 27.68 15.51 -26.99
N ASP A 156 28.94 15.38 -27.40
CA ASP A 156 29.78 16.46 -27.93
C ASP A 156 29.89 17.67 -26.97
N LEU A 157 30.03 17.40 -25.67
CA LEU A 157 30.09 18.46 -24.66
C LEU A 157 31.39 19.27 -24.79
N ASN A 158 31.27 20.59 -24.96
CA ASN A 158 32.40 21.48 -25.21
C ASN A 158 33.24 21.82 -23.95
N TYR A 159 32.94 21.20 -22.81
CA TYR A 159 33.63 21.38 -21.55
C TYR A 159 33.58 20.09 -20.72
N ILE A 160 34.47 19.99 -19.74
CA ILE A 160 34.50 18.87 -18.81
C ILE A 160 33.67 19.25 -17.58
N PRO A 161 32.59 18.51 -17.24
CA PRO A 161 31.79 18.76 -16.05
C PRO A 161 32.65 18.64 -14.79
N LYS A 162 32.47 19.56 -13.84
CA LYS A 162 33.08 19.42 -12.52
C LYS A 162 32.26 18.43 -11.71
N TYR A 163 32.89 17.63 -10.88
CA TYR A 163 32.17 16.69 -10.05
C TYR A 163 32.82 16.48 -8.69
N GLU A 164 32.00 16.10 -7.72
CA GLU A 164 32.37 15.75 -6.37
C GLU A 164 31.98 14.29 -6.13
N VAL A 165 32.92 13.49 -5.64
CA VAL A 165 32.70 12.09 -5.30
C VAL A 165 32.61 11.96 -3.80
N SER A 166 31.58 11.27 -3.32
CA SER A 166 31.40 10.90 -1.93
C SER A 166 31.12 9.41 -1.82
N GLU A 167 31.74 8.74 -0.85
CA GLU A 167 31.42 7.36 -0.53
C GLU A 167 30.08 7.31 0.19
N GLY A 168 29.09 6.72 -0.48
CA GLY A 168 27.82 6.38 0.10
C GLY A 168 27.92 5.01 0.76
N LYS A 169 27.61 4.93 2.06
CA LYS A 169 27.19 3.65 2.63
C LYS A 169 25.75 3.44 2.21
N GLN A 170 25.40 2.22 1.79
CA GLN A 170 23.99 1.87 1.67
C GLN A 170 23.38 1.96 3.07
N CYS A 171 22.76 3.10 3.34
CA CYS A 171 21.85 3.25 4.45
C CYS A 171 20.69 2.31 4.15
N ASP A 172 20.26 1.55 5.16
CA ASP A 172 18.96 0.93 5.11
C ASP A 172 17.93 2.06 5.19
N TRP A 173 17.65 2.70 4.05
CA TRP A 173 16.69 3.80 3.94
C TRP A 173 15.34 3.38 4.51
N VAL A 174 15.00 2.09 4.42
CA VAL A 174 13.80 1.54 5.06
C VAL A 174 13.94 1.63 6.58
N ALA A 175 15.02 1.15 7.19
CA ALA A 175 15.23 1.28 8.64
C ALA A 175 15.29 2.74 9.12
N ASN A 176 15.96 3.63 8.38
CA ASN A 176 16.04 5.05 8.72
C ASN A 176 14.68 5.75 8.65
N ILE A 177 13.83 5.38 7.67
CA ILE A 177 12.45 5.87 7.58
C ILE A 177 11.58 5.22 8.67
N GLN A 178 11.76 3.93 8.95
CA GLN A 178 11.05 3.24 10.05
C GLN A 178 11.30 3.91 11.41
N ASP A 179 12.50 4.44 11.62
CA ASP A 179 12.86 5.14 12.85
C ASP A 179 12.11 6.46 13.05
N THR A 180 11.67 7.13 11.98
CA THR A 180 10.87 8.36 12.10
C THR A 180 9.41 8.08 12.50
N PHE A 181 8.93 6.85 12.30
CA PHE A 181 7.59 6.45 12.71
C PHE A 181 7.53 6.13 14.22
N HIS A 182 6.70 6.89 14.91
CA HIS A 182 6.43 6.78 16.34
C HIS A 182 4.97 6.41 16.61
N PRO A 183 4.66 5.75 17.74
CA PRO A 183 3.30 5.59 18.22
C PRO A 183 2.51 6.90 18.24
N ILE A 184 1.34 6.91 17.60
CA ILE A 184 0.49 8.08 17.46
C ILE A 184 -0.69 7.97 18.41
N LYS A 185 -0.76 8.89 19.38
CA LYS A 185 -1.92 9.00 20.26
C LYS A 185 -3.07 9.68 19.54
N ILE A 186 -4.18 8.98 19.39
CA ILE A 186 -5.39 9.53 18.78
C ILE A 186 -6.28 10.16 19.86
N ALA A 187 -6.61 9.37 20.89
CA ALA A 187 -7.43 9.78 22.03
C ALA A 187 -6.91 9.15 23.32
N ALA A 188 -7.53 9.47 24.46
CA ALA A 188 -7.27 8.73 25.69
C ALA A 188 -7.64 7.24 25.47
N GLY A 189 -6.68 6.33 25.63
CA GLY A 189 -6.90 4.89 25.43
C GLY A 189 -6.93 4.42 23.98
N LEU A 190 -6.50 5.24 23.00
CA LEU A 190 -6.47 4.84 21.58
C LEU A 190 -5.17 5.26 20.90
N TRP A 191 -4.47 4.30 20.31
CA TRP A 191 -3.18 4.48 19.64
C TRP A 191 -3.10 3.79 18.29
N VAL A 192 -2.36 4.40 17.37
CA VAL A 192 -1.89 3.76 16.13
C VAL A 192 -0.39 3.52 16.27
N ILE A 193 0.05 2.28 16.07
CA ILE A 193 1.40 1.81 16.36
C ILE A 193 2.00 1.18 15.10
N PRO A 194 3.18 1.64 14.63
CA PRO A 194 3.90 0.94 13.58
C PRO A 194 4.30 -0.48 14.03
N LYS A 195 4.24 -1.48 13.13
CA LYS A 195 4.47 -2.90 13.46
C LYS A 195 5.83 -3.21 14.11
N TRP A 196 6.82 -2.34 13.93
CA TRP A 196 8.17 -2.46 14.50
C TRP A 196 8.34 -1.71 15.84
N ARG A 197 7.29 -1.06 16.37
CA ARG A 197 7.32 -0.34 17.65
C ARG A 197 6.46 -1.06 18.69
N SER A 198 6.84 -0.92 19.96
CA SER A 198 6.02 -1.38 21.08
C SER A 198 4.96 -0.34 21.45
N PRO A 199 3.74 -0.76 21.86
CA PRO A 199 2.71 0.15 22.30
C PRO A 199 3.13 0.86 23.60
N PRO A 200 2.98 2.20 23.71
CA PRO A 200 3.27 2.94 24.94
C PRO A 200 2.39 2.51 26.13
N ASP A 201 1.16 2.08 25.84
CA ASP A 201 0.21 1.57 26.82
C ASP A 201 -0.41 0.27 26.30
N SER A 202 -0.01 -0.86 26.88
CA SER A 202 -0.52 -2.19 26.50
C SER A 202 -1.99 -2.40 26.82
N GLN A 203 -2.57 -1.61 27.73
CA GLN A 203 -3.97 -1.73 28.16
C GLN A 203 -4.91 -0.84 27.33
N ALA A 204 -4.35 0.07 26.53
CA ALA A 204 -5.11 0.87 25.58
C ALA A 204 -5.50 0.08 24.33
N THR A 205 -6.45 0.62 23.57
CA THR A 205 -6.76 0.14 22.23
C THR A 205 -5.59 0.48 21.29
N ASN A 206 -4.76 -0.52 20.99
CA ASN A 206 -3.61 -0.40 20.10
C ASN A 206 -3.96 -0.94 18.70
N ILE A 207 -3.86 -0.09 17.68
CA ILE A 207 -4.03 -0.44 16.28
C ILE A 207 -2.63 -0.60 15.68
N ILE A 208 -2.24 -1.83 15.34
CA ILE A 208 -0.91 -2.11 14.78
C ILE A 208 -0.98 -2.00 13.26
N LEU A 209 -0.14 -1.18 12.63
CA LEU A 209 -0.11 -1.04 11.18
C LEU A 209 1.29 -1.24 10.62
N ASP A 210 1.36 -1.79 9.41
CA ASP A 210 2.49 -1.62 8.52
C ASP A 210 2.23 -0.37 7.65
N PRO A 211 2.91 0.77 7.88
CA PRO A 211 2.72 2.00 7.12
C PRO A 211 3.39 1.91 5.74
N GLY A 212 3.21 0.78 5.04
CA GLY A 212 3.75 0.55 3.70
C GLY A 212 3.14 1.48 2.64
N LEU A 213 3.00 1.00 1.42
CA LEU A 213 2.59 1.83 0.27
C LEU A 213 1.12 2.30 0.29
N ALA A 214 0.30 1.85 1.24
CA ALA A 214 -1.11 2.22 1.33
C ALA A 214 -1.34 3.41 2.27
N PHE A 215 -2.28 4.29 1.90
CA PHE A 215 -2.64 5.48 2.68
C PHE A 215 -3.32 5.12 4.02
N GLY A 216 -3.19 5.99 5.03
CA GLY A 216 -3.88 5.85 6.31
C GLY A 216 -3.00 5.40 7.49
N THR A 217 -1.80 5.95 7.63
CA THR A 217 -0.88 5.63 8.74
C THR A 217 -1.32 6.15 10.12
N GLY A 218 -2.38 6.96 10.19
CA GLY A 218 -2.88 7.59 11.41
C GLY A 218 -2.31 8.97 11.71
N GLU A 219 -1.19 9.35 11.09
CA GLU A 219 -0.55 10.67 11.30
C GLU A 219 -1.29 11.80 10.59
N HIS A 220 -1.82 11.51 9.40
CA HIS A 220 -2.50 12.51 8.61
C HIS A 220 -3.77 13.03 9.31
N PRO A 221 -4.00 14.37 9.36
CA PRO A 221 -5.12 14.98 10.09
C PRO A 221 -6.49 14.36 9.76
N THR A 222 -6.71 14.00 8.50
CA THR A 222 -7.97 13.38 8.04
C THR A 222 -8.22 12.02 8.69
N THR A 223 -7.20 11.17 8.76
CA THR A 223 -7.30 9.84 9.41
C THR A 223 -7.55 10.03 10.91
N LYS A 224 -6.84 10.97 11.55
CA LYS A 224 -7.00 11.26 12.98
C LYS A 224 -8.41 11.77 13.31
N MET A 225 -8.97 12.67 12.50
CA MET A 225 -10.34 13.15 12.66
C MET A 225 -11.37 12.02 12.48
N CYS A 226 -11.19 11.13 11.50
CA CYS A 226 -12.05 9.95 11.33
C CYS A 226 -11.99 8.99 12.52
N LEU A 227 -10.79 8.74 13.08
CA LEU A 227 -10.64 7.90 14.27
C LEU A 227 -11.26 8.53 15.51
N LEU A 228 -11.12 9.86 15.69
CA LEU A 228 -11.80 10.61 16.75
C LEU A 228 -13.32 10.55 16.62
N LEU A 229 -13.82 10.66 15.39
CA LEU A 229 -15.24 10.52 15.07
C LEU A 229 -15.75 9.13 15.45
N LEU A 230 -15.08 8.06 15.00
CA LEU A 230 -15.43 6.68 15.36
C LEU A 230 -15.45 6.45 16.87
N HIS A 231 -14.43 6.94 17.56
CA HIS A 231 -14.33 6.85 19.02
C HIS A 231 -15.51 7.53 19.73
N GLY A 232 -16.06 8.60 19.15
CA GLY A 232 -17.26 9.27 19.66
C GLY A 232 -18.57 8.55 19.33
N LEU A 233 -18.64 7.90 18.17
CA LEU A 233 -19.86 7.28 17.64
C LEU A 233 -20.10 5.87 18.18
N ILE A 234 -19.06 5.02 18.21
CA ILE A 234 -19.21 3.59 18.54
C ILE A 234 -19.58 3.42 20.02
N LYS A 235 -20.64 2.63 20.27
CA LYS A 235 -21.12 2.20 21.59
C LYS A 235 -21.07 0.68 21.77
N GLY A 236 -20.91 -0.05 20.67
CA GLY A 236 -20.81 -1.50 20.64
C GLY A 236 -21.98 -2.11 19.87
N GLY A 237 -21.67 -3.06 18.98
CA GLY A 237 -22.66 -3.81 18.21
C GLY A 237 -23.08 -3.19 16.87
N GLU A 238 -22.57 -2.00 16.52
CA GLU A 238 -22.87 -1.34 15.25
C GLU A 238 -22.30 -2.10 14.04
N HIS A 239 -22.83 -1.85 12.85
CA HIS A 239 -22.21 -2.23 11.57
C HIS A 239 -21.51 -1.01 10.96
N PHE A 240 -20.23 -1.15 10.64
CA PHE A 240 -19.39 -0.08 10.10
C PHE A 240 -18.95 -0.35 8.67
N LEU A 241 -19.01 0.68 7.81
CA LEU A 241 -18.42 0.70 6.47
C LEU A 241 -17.33 1.77 6.37
N ASP A 242 -16.16 1.33 5.92
CA ASP A 242 -15.01 2.15 5.54
C ASP A 242 -14.90 2.24 4.01
N TYR A 243 -15.31 3.37 3.45
CA TYR A 243 -15.36 3.62 2.00
C TYR A 243 -14.05 4.26 1.54
N GLY A 244 -13.22 3.50 0.82
CA GLY A 244 -11.83 3.85 0.52
C GLY A 244 -10.92 3.47 1.68
N THR A 245 -10.90 2.18 2.01
CA THR A 245 -10.31 1.68 3.27
C THR A 245 -8.79 1.83 3.34
N GLY A 246 -8.09 1.93 2.20
CA GLY A 246 -6.63 2.11 2.19
C GLY A 246 -5.90 1.02 2.99
N SER A 247 -5.13 1.43 3.99
CA SER A 247 -4.45 0.54 4.95
C SER A 247 -5.38 -0.26 5.88
N GLY A 248 -6.69 0.00 5.88
CA GLY A 248 -7.67 -0.65 6.75
C GLY A 248 -7.76 -0.06 8.16
N VAL A 249 -7.06 1.04 8.44
CA VAL A 249 -6.94 1.63 9.79
C VAL A 249 -8.28 1.91 10.47
N LEU A 250 -9.25 2.46 9.75
CA LEU A 250 -10.56 2.82 10.32
C LEU A 250 -11.38 1.56 10.64
N GLY A 251 -11.37 0.57 9.73
CA GLY A 251 -12.05 -0.70 9.96
C GLY A 251 -11.48 -1.48 11.14
N ILE A 252 -10.15 -1.55 11.24
CA ILE A 252 -9.46 -2.19 12.37
C ILE A 252 -9.79 -1.46 13.68
N ALA A 253 -9.75 -0.13 13.66
CA ALA A 253 -10.12 0.70 14.81
C ALA A 253 -11.56 0.41 15.27
N ALA A 254 -12.51 0.37 14.33
CA ALA A 254 -13.91 0.12 14.62
C ALA A 254 -14.11 -1.25 15.28
N VAL A 255 -13.48 -2.32 14.77
CA VAL A 255 -13.54 -3.66 15.39
C VAL A 255 -13.03 -3.62 16.83
N LYS A 256 -11.88 -2.99 17.06
CA LYS A 256 -11.32 -2.89 18.41
C LYS A 256 -12.14 -2.01 19.36
N MET A 257 -12.95 -1.10 18.83
CA MET A 257 -13.92 -0.30 19.58
C MET A 257 -15.26 -1.01 19.83
N GLY A 258 -15.47 -2.20 19.25
CA GLY A 258 -16.58 -3.08 19.60
C GLY A 258 -17.74 -3.12 18.59
N VAL A 259 -17.56 -2.67 17.35
CA VAL A 259 -18.58 -2.90 16.31
C VAL A 259 -18.86 -4.41 16.15
N ALA A 260 -20.09 -4.76 15.79
CA ALA A 260 -20.44 -6.14 15.50
C ALA A 260 -19.73 -6.63 14.23
N LEU A 261 -19.64 -5.74 13.23
CA LEU A 261 -19.11 -6.00 11.90
C LEU A 261 -18.46 -4.73 11.32
N SER A 262 -17.28 -4.89 10.71
CA SER A 262 -16.62 -3.87 9.90
C SER A 262 -16.47 -4.35 8.46
N VAL A 263 -16.73 -3.49 7.49
CA VAL A 263 -16.49 -3.75 6.07
C VAL A 263 -15.65 -2.61 5.50
N GLY A 264 -14.54 -2.94 4.84
CA GLY A 264 -13.72 -2.01 4.09
C GLY A 264 -13.86 -2.28 2.60
N ILE A 265 -13.95 -1.22 1.80
CA ILE A 265 -13.95 -1.33 0.34
C ILE A 265 -12.91 -0.38 -0.26
N ASP A 266 -12.23 -0.83 -1.31
CA ASP A 266 -11.29 0.00 -2.07
C ASP A 266 -11.30 -0.37 -3.55
N ILE A 267 -10.93 0.56 -4.42
CA ILE A 267 -10.77 0.30 -5.86
C ILE A 267 -9.36 -0.18 -6.20
N ASP A 268 -8.39 0.06 -5.31
CA ASP A 268 -7.00 -0.33 -5.51
C ASP A 268 -6.73 -1.73 -4.90
N PRO A 269 -6.33 -2.73 -5.72
CA PRO A 269 -5.96 -4.06 -5.19
C PRO A 269 -4.78 -4.02 -4.21
N GLN A 270 -3.90 -3.02 -4.31
CA GLN A 270 -2.79 -2.85 -3.37
C GLN A 270 -3.28 -2.40 -2.00
N ALA A 271 -4.23 -1.47 -1.95
CA ALA A 271 -4.90 -1.05 -0.71
C ALA A 271 -5.60 -2.24 -0.03
N VAL A 272 -6.39 -3.03 -0.79
CA VAL A 272 -7.05 -4.24 -0.27
C VAL A 272 -6.05 -5.25 0.31
N THR A 273 -4.92 -5.45 -0.36
CA THR A 273 -3.86 -6.34 0.13
C THR A 273 -3.25 -5.81 1.43
N SER A 274 -2.97 -4.51 1.51
CA SER A 274 -2.44 -3.86 2.71
C SER A 274 -3.42 -3.94 3.88
N ALA A 275 -4.70 -3.64 3.66
CA ALA A 275 -5.74 -3.78 4.68
C ALA A 275 -5.84 -5.21 5.21
N CYS A 276 -5.86 -6.23 4.34
CA CYS A 276 -5.87 -7.63 4.77
C CYS A 276 -4.65 -7.99 5.64
N GLN A 277 -3.47 -7.50 5.30
CA GLN A 277 -2.25 -7.71 6.09
C GLN A 277 -2.36 -7.03 7.46
N ASN A 278 -2.82 -5.78 7.51
CA ASN A 278 -2.99 -5.04 8.76
C ASN A 278 -4.08 -5.65 9.65
N VAL A 279 -5.16 -6.20 9.07
CA VAL A 279 -6.16 -6.97 9.82
C VAL A 279 -5.52 -8.17 10.51
N ALA A 280 -4.67 -8.91 9.80
CA ALA A 280 -3.95 -10.05 10.37
C ALA A 280 -2.97 -9.63 11.48
N LEU A 281 -2.26 -8.50 11.33
CA LEU A 281 -1.38 -7.94 12.35
C LEU A 281 -2.10 -7.58 13.66
N ASN A 282 -3.41 -7.35 13.61
CA ASN A 282 -4.24 -7.02 14.76
C ASN A 282 -5.00 -8.21 15.35
N GLU A 283 -4.75 -9.42 14.85
CA GLU A 283 -5.37 -10.67 15.33
C GLU A 283 -6.91 -10.61 15.29
N ILE A 284 -7.47 -9.91 14.31
CA ILE A 284 -8.92 -9.78 14.13
C ILE A 284 -9.48 -11.05 13.49
N ASP A 285 -10.59 -11.57 14.04
CA ASP A 285 -11.32 -12.70 13.45
C ASP A 285 -11.83 -12.33 12.05
N CYS A 286 -11.66 -13.26 11.11
CA CYS A 286 -12.13 -13.16 9.72
C CYS A 286 -13.64 -12.90 9.59
N ASN A 287 -14.44 -13.18 10.62
CA ASN A 287 -15.87 -12.87 10.64
C ASN A 287 -16.21 -11.45 11.15
N LYS A 288 -15.24 -10.71 11.69
CA LYS A 288 -15.41 -9.36 12.25
C LYS A 288 -15.09 -8.26 11.25
N MET A 289 -14.14 -8.49 10.35
CA MET A 289 -13.76 -7.52 9.34
C MET A 289 -13.63 -8.17 7.97
N PHE A 290 -14.31 -7.59 6.98
CA PHE A 290 -14.19 -7.98 5.59
C PHE A 290 -13.60 -6.84 4.77
N VAL A 291 -12.76 -7.16 3.79
CA VAL A 291 -12.18 -6.18 2.87
C VAL A 291 -12.47 -6.62 1.43
N TYR A 292 -13.01 -5.72 0.61
CA TYR A 292 -13.40 -6.02 -0.76
C TYR A 292 -12.76 -5.06 -1.77
N LEU A 293 -12.35 -5.62 -2.91
CA LEU A 293 -11.98 -4.86 -4.09
C LEU A 293 -13.25 -4.49 -4.87
N VAL A 294 -13.42 -3.20 -5.13
CA VAL A 294 -14.47 -2.65 -6.00
C VAL A 294 -13.89 -2.53 -7.41
N PRO A 295 -14.47 -3.21 -8.41
CA PRO A 295 -13.99 -3.08 -9.78
C PRO A 295 -14.23 -1.64 -10.29
N SER A 296 -13.16 -0.97 -10.70
CA SER A 296 -13.24 0.33 -11.38
C SER A 296 -14.00 0.20 -12.69
N LYS A 297 -15.00 1.08 -12.92
CA LYS A 297 -15.80 1.10 -14.16
C LYS A 297 -14.97 1.31 -15.44
N ASP A 298 -13.74 1.81 -15.32
CA ASP A 298 -12.82 2.08 -16.43
C ASP A 298 -11.85 0.93 -16.76
N CYS A 299 -11.81 -0.14 -15.96
CA CYS A 299 -11.01 -1.32 -16.27
C CYS A 299 -11.81 -2.28 -17.17
N LEU A 300 -11.97 -1.92 -18.44
CA LEU A 300 -12.24 -2.91 -19.49
C LEU A 300 -10.98 -3.78 -19.67
N PRO A 301 -11.12 -5.10 -19.81
CA PRO A 301 -9.99 -6.02 -19.70
C PRO A 301 -9.18 -5.99 -20.98
N ASN A 302 -7.91 -5.57 -20.91
CA ASN A 302 -6.91 -5.95 -21.89
C ASN A 302 -5.60 -6.32 -21.20
N ILE A 303 -5.40 -7.65 -21.13
CA ILE A 303 -4.12 -8.38 -21.16
C ILE A 303 -3.27 -8.31 -19.87
N CYS A 304 -3.44 -9.35 -19.06
CA CYS A 304 -2.28 -10.06 -18.50
C CYS A 304 -2.50 -11.57 -18.69
N GLU A 305 -2.08 -12.08 -19.85
CA GLU A 305 -1.89 -13.53 -20.05
C GLU A 305 -0.70 -13.99 -19.21
N ARG A 306 -0.92 -14.33 -17.93
CA ARG A 306 -0.13 -15.31 -17.15
C ARG A 306 -0.64 -15.48 -15.72
N THR A 307 -1.90 -15.88 -15.59
CA THR A 307 -2.41 -16.61 -14.42
C THR A 307 -3.32 -17.73 -14.91
N LYS A 308 -2.75 -18.66 -15.69
CA LYS A 308 -3.36 -19.99 -15.85
C LYS A 308 -3.00 -20.79 -14.60
N GLU A 309 -4.02 -21.46 -14.05
CA GLU A 309 -4.03 -22.31 -12.84
C GLU A 309 -4.55 -21.66 -11.55
N ILE A 310 -5.73 -21.03 -11.60
CA ILE A 310 -6.72 -21.11 -10.52
C ILE A 310 -8.08 -21.41 -11.18
N PRO A 311 -8.88 -22.39 -10.71
CA PRO A 311 -10.14 -22.75 -11.34
C PRO A 311 -11.10 -21.56 -11.42
N GLU A 312 -11.61 -21.28 -12.62
CA GLU A 312 -12.46 -20.13 -13.00
C GLU A 312 -13.92 -20.21 -12.50
N GLU A 313 -14.13 -20.56 -11.24
CA GLU A 313 -15.43 -20.41 -10.58
C GLU A 313 -15.21 -19.73 -9.23
N ASN A 314 -15.61 -18.45 -9.10
CA ASN A 314 -15.99 -17.71 -7.86
C ASN A 314 -15.43 -16.28 -7.67
N THR A 315 -14.67 -15.70 -8.61
CA THR A 315 -14.04 -14.38 -8.35
C THR A 315 -14.86 -13.16 -8.83
N SER A 316 -15.91 -13.35 -9.62
CA SER A 316 -16.68 -12.24 -10.22
C SER A 316 -17.91 -11.75 -9.45
N ASN A 317 -18.28 -12.36 -8.30
CA ASN A 317 -19.56 -12.08 -7.59
C ASN A 317 -19.44 -11.62 -6.12
N LYS A 318 -18.33 -11.02 -5.68
CA LYS A 318 -18.18 -10.67 -4.24
C LYS A 318 -18.78 -9.31 -3.82
N LEU A 319 -18.90 -8.33 -4.70
CA LEU A 319 -19.40 -7.00 -4.32
C LEU A 319 -20.93 -6.92 -4.24
N GLU A 320 -21.67 -7.77 -4.96
CA GLU A 320 -23.14 -7.86 -4.88
C GLU A 320 -23.66 -8.24 -3.47
N HIS A 321 -22.78 -8.66 -2.57
CA HIS A 321 -23.14 -9.06 -1.20
C HIS A 321 -22.96 -7.96 -0.16
N VAL A 322 -22.35 -6.81 -0.48
CA VAL A 322 -22.37 -5.65 0.42
C VAL A 322 -23.73 -4.97 0.27
N ALA A 323 -24.68 -5.39 1.09
CA ALA A 323 -26.04 -4.90 1.02
C ALA A 323 -26.12 -3.39 1.30
N ARG A 324 -26.89 -2.67 0.47
CA ARG A 324 -27.27 -1.28 0.74
C ARG A 324 -28.08 -1.21 2.04
N GLU A 325 -28.11 -0.04 2.65
CA GLU A 325 -28.83 0.25 3.90
C GLU A 325 -28.52 -0.72 5.06
N SER A 326 -27.27 -1.15 5.18
CA SER A 326 -26.88 -2.20 6.13
C SER A 326 -25.96 -1.72 7.24
N PHE A 327 -25.49 -0.47 7.18
CA PHE A 327 -24.48 0.07 8.09
C PHE A 327 -25.05 1.17 8.98
N ASP A 328 -24.71 1.13 10.27
CA ASP A 328 -25.08 2.15 11.27
C ASP A 328 -24.11 3.35 11.22
N ILE A 329 -22.88 3.10 10.75
CA ILE A 329 -21.84 4.12 10.57
C ILE A 329 -21.18 3.89 9.21
N VAL A 330 -21.08 4.95 8.41
CA VAL A 330 -20.31 4.95 7.15
C VAL A 330 -19.30 6.08 7.20
N ILE A 331 -18.03 5.79 6.94
CA ILE A 331 -17.00 6.83 6.80
C ILE A 331 -16.35 6.72 5.42
N ALA A 332 -16.17 7.85 4.76
CA ALA A 332 -15.40 7.99 3.53
C ALA A 332 -14.27 9.00 3.75
N ASN A 333 -13.02 8.53 3.81
CA ASN A 333 -11.84 9.38 3.91
C ASN A 333 -11.11 9.39 2.56
N ILE A 334 -11.70 10.07 1.56
CA ILE A 334 -11.26 10.07 0.17
C ILE A 334 -11.29 11.49 -0.40
N LEU A 335 -10.75 11.67 -1.60
CA LEU A 335 -10.64 12.99 -2.23
C LEU A 335 -12.01 13.61 -2.55
N LEU A 336 -12.02 14.94 -2.65
CA LEU A 336 -13.18 15.77 -2.96
C LEU A 336 -14.00 15.27 -4.16
N ASN A 337 -13.37 15.10 -5.32
CA ASN A 337 -14.12 14.81 -6.56
C ASN A 337 -14.88 13.47 -6.46
N PRO A 338 -14.25 12.36 -6.02
CA PRO A 338 -14.96 11.13 -5.68
C PRO A 338 -16.12 11.33 -4.68
N LEU A 339 -15.94 12.13 -3.61
CA LEU A 339 -17.01 12.41 -2.66
C LEU A 339 -18.21 13.10 -3.32
N MET A 340 -17.98 13.97 -4.31
CA MET A 340 -19.05 14.67 -5.02
C MET A 340 -19.79 13.74 -5.98
N ASP A 341 -19.04 12.96 -6.75
CA ASP A 341 -19.56 12.06 -7.78
C ASP A 341 -20.29 10.85 -7.19
N LEU A 342 -19.82 10.32 -6.07
CA LEU A 342 -20.30 9.07 -5.45
C LEU A 342 -21.24 9.30 -4.27
N ALA A 343 -21.70 10.54 -4.04
CA ALA A 343 -22.48 10.90 -2.85
C ALA A 343 -23.72 10.00 -2.63
N GLU A 344 -24.46 9.69 -3.69
CA GLU A 344 -25.65 8.82 -3.61
C GLU A 344 -25.29 7.38 -3.28
N ASP A 345 -24.18 6.88 -3.80
CA ASP A 345 -23.72 5.52 -3.53
C ASP A 345 -23.20 5.39 -2.10
N ILE A 346 -22.38 6.33 -1.63
CA ILE A 346 -21.86 6.36 -0.25
C ILE A 346 -23.03 6.39 0.75
N VAL A 347 -23.97 7.31 0.56
CA VAL A 347 -25.12 7.46 1.47
C VAL A 347 -25.98 6.21 1.50
N ALA A 348 -26.19 5.56 0.37
CA ALA A 348 -27.12 4.44 0.28
C ALA A 348 -26.62 3.16 0.97
N PHE A 349 -25.35 3.07 1.38
CA PHE A 349 -24.90 1.99 2.26
C PHE A 349 -25.39 2.17 3.70
N ALA A 350 -25.57 3.41 4.15
CA ALA A 350 -25.97 3.69 5.53
C ALA A 350 -27.46 3.40 5.73
N LYS A 351 -27.88 2.91 6.90
CA LYS A 351 -29.31 2.80 7.26
C LYS A 351 -29.95 4.19 7.38
N PRO A 352 -31.28 4.35 7.24
CA PRO A 352 -31.95 5.59 7.61
C PRO A 352 -31.59 5.98 9.06
N GLY A 353 -31.16 7.23 9.27
CA GLY A 353 -30.68 7.73 10.57
C GLY A 353 -29.23 7.36 10.94
N ALA A 354 -28.52 6.56 10.14
CA ALA A 354 -27.14 6.18 10.37
C ALA A 354 -26.18 7.38 10.31
N ALA A 355 -25.06 7.30 11.03
CA ALA A 355 -24.02 8.31 11.00
C ALA A 355 -23.18 8.18 9.72
N ILE A 356 -22.91 9.32 9.08
CA ILE A 356 -22.04 9.41 7.90
C ILE A 356 -20.94 10.44 8.17
N GLY A 357 -19.68 10.04 8.01
CA GLY A 357 -18.50 10.90 8.11
C GLY A 357 -17.76 11.00 6.78
N LEU A 358 -17.36 12.20 6.39
CA LEU A 358 -16.63 12.49 5.16
C LEU A 358 -15.36 13.27 5.53
N SER A 359 -14.20 12.77 5.14
CA SER A 359 -12.91 13.48 5.29
C SER A 359 -12.06 13.29 4.03
N GLY A 360 -10.79 13.70 4.05
CA GLY A 360 -9.97 13.77 2.84
C GLY A 360 -10.14 15.09 2.06
N ILE A 361 -10.70 16.11 2.71
CA ILE A 361 -11.00 17.42 2.13
C ILE A 361 -10.31 18.55 2.90
N LEU A 362 -9.96 19.61 2.18
CA LEU A 362 -9.42 20.83 2.78
C LEU A 362 -10.56 21.64 3.42
N SER A 363 -10.26 22.43 4.45
CA SER A 363 -11.24 23.32 5.11
C SER A 363 -11.94 24.26 4.12
N GLU A 364 -11.20 24.78 3.14
CA GLU A 364 -11.72 25.66 2.09
C GLU A 364 -12.74 24.95 1.16
N GLN A 365 -12.71 23.62 1.11
CA GLN A 365 -13.59 22.79 0.30
C GLN A 365 -14.91 22.45 1.02
N LEU A 366 -15.10 22.86 2.27
CA LEU A 366 -16.31 22.58 3.04
C LEU A 366 -17.61 23.10 2.40
N PRO A 367 -17.68 24.32 1.83
CA PRO A 367 -18.94 24.85 1.30
C PRO A 367 -19.57 23.95 0.24
N GLN A 368 -18.79 23.48 -0.73
CA GLN A 368 -19.25 22.60 -1.81
C GLN A 368 -19.68 21.21 -1.32
N ILE A 369 -18.92 20.61 -0.39
CA ILE A 369 -19.25 19.31 0.20
C ILE A 369 -20.55 19.42 1.01
N LYS A 370 -20.67 20.47 1.82
CA LYS A 370 -21.87 20.72 2.63
C LYS A 370 -23.10 20.93 1.76
N GLU A 371 -22.99 21.70 0.69
CA GLU A 371 -24.07 21.89 -0.28
C GLU A 371 -24.52 20.54 -0.88
N ARG A 372 -23.58 19.74 -1.38
CA ARG A 372 -23.89 18.43 -1.99
C ARG A 372 -24.56 17.48 -1.00
N TYR A 373 -24.02 17.34 0.21
CA TYR A 373 -24.47 16.35 1.18
C TYR A 373 -25.66 16.81 2.03
N SER A 374 -25.96 18.11 2.10
CA SER A 374 -27.17 18.63 2.78
C SER A 374 -28.48 18.10 2.19
N GLN A 375 -28.44 17.60 0.95
CA GLN A 375 -29.58 16.96 0.29
C GLN A 375 -29.90 15.62 0.96
N PHE A 376 -28.90 14.92 1.50
CA PHE A 376 -29.00 13.55 2.02
C PHE A 376 -28.85 13.44 3.53
N LEU A 377 -28.19 14.41 4.17
CA LEU A 377 -27.85 14.38 5.59
C LEU A 377 -28.58 15.46 6.38
N ASP A 378 -28.98 15.11 7.59
CA ASP A 378 -29.39 16.01 8.66
C ASP A 378 -28.26 16.19 9.69
N ASN A 379 -28.44 17.14 10.61
CA ASN A 379 -27.55 17.35 11.77
C ASN A 379 -26.07 17.51 11.40
N ILE A 380 -25.80 18.19 10.29
CA ILE A 380 -24.45 18.37 9.78
C ILE A 380 -23.60 19.17 10.77
N SER A 381 -22.46 18.61 11.16
CA SER A 381 -21.41 19.29 11.92
C SER A 381 -20.04 19.03 11.28
N VAL A 382 -19.06 19.86 11.64
CA VAL A 382 -17.73 19.85 11.04
C VAL A 382 -16.67 19.89 12.12
N SER A 383 -15.58 19.15 11.90
CA SER A 383 -14.32 19.27 12.64
C SER A 383 -13.21 19.67 11.67
N GLU A 384 -12.25 20.44 12.14
CA GLU A 384 -11.09 20.89 11.36
C GLU A 384 -9.80 20.64 12.12
N MET A 385 -8.74 20.27 11.39
CA MET A 385 -7.41 20.00 11.94
C MET A 385 -6.37 20.28 10.86
N ASP A 386 -5.43 21.18 11.14
CA ASP A 386 -4.28 21.48 10.28
C ASP A 386 -4.64 21.77 8.80
N GLY A 387 -5.71 22.54 8.59
CA GLY A 387 -6.20 22.92 7.24
C GLY A 387 -7.05 21.85 6.53
N TRP A 388 -7.23 20.69 7.16
CA TRP A 388 -8.14 19.63 6.71
C TRP A 388 -9.46 19.67 7.47
N ALA A 389 -10.50 19.12 6.87
CA ALA A 389 -11.81 19.01 7.50
C ALA A 389 -12.40 17.60 7.47
N CYS A 390 -13.30 17.36 8.42
CA CYS A 390 -14.19 16.21 8.47
C CYS A 390 -15.63 16.71 8.69
N LEU A 391 -16.51 16.43 7.73
CA LEU A 391 -17.95 16.68 7.83
C LEU A 391 -18.62 15.41 8.35
N GLN A 392 -19.50 15.53 9.34
CA GLN A 392 -20.37 14.44 9.77
C GLN A 392 -21.84 14.86 9.73
N GLY A 393 -22.73 13.89 9.54
CA GLY A 393 -24.18 14.08 9.64
C GLY A 393 -24.90 12.75 9.78
N THR A 394 -26.23 12.79 9.86
CA THR A 394 -27.08 11.60 9.93
C THR A 394 -27.85 11.43 8.63
N ARG A 395 -27.88 10.23 8.06
CA ARG A 395 -28.68 9.93 6.86
C ARG A 395 -30.15 10.29 7.12
N LYS A 396 -30.75 11.09 6.23
CA LYS A 396 -32.17 11.44 6.29
C LYS A 396 -33.05 10.20 6.29
N ILE A 397 -34.12 10.25 7.09
CA ILE A 397 -35.19 9.26 7.07
C ILE A 397 -36.22 9.78 6.05
N ILE A 398 -36.22 9.20 4.85
CA ILE A 398 -37.10 9.60 3.73
C ILE A 398 -38.34 8.70 3.70
#